data_AF-A0A349UXC6-F1
#
_entry.id   AF-A0A349UXC6-F1
#
_cell.length_a   1.000
_cell.length_b   1.000
_cell.length_c   1.000
_cell.angle_alpha   90.00
_cell.angle_beta   90.00
_cell.angle_gamma   90.00
#
_symmetry.space_group_name_H-M   'P 1'
#
loop_
_entity.id
_entity.type
_entity.pdbx_description
1 polymer ?
#
loop_
_entity_poly.entity_id
_entity_poly.type
_entity_poly.pdbx_seq_one_letter_code
_entity_poly.pdbx_strand_id
1 'polypeptide(L)'
;LLGPVDGEAGVFAWMVDDYQDTSVNSPLTGGYGELWLGERWGLRASLYRISEDSVGMAPDEQTLVDFKYRLLSATDNTFLALGLGWEQDRFGADGDASGARVMAEARVGILGFLRFYADAGWAPSLGTVGSRQDLSSISVETGLVLDPLPFIDLRLAWRYQITDYTGAITGSDASEGSYGVLLGGGIHW
;
A
#
# COMPACT_ATOMS: atom_id res chain seq x y z
N LEU A 1 -5.49 -16.88 20.77
CA LEU A 1 -4.15 -17.42 20.50
C LEU A 1 -4.26 -18.30 19.27
N LEU A 2 -4.23 -17.65 18.10
CA LEU A 2 -3.87 -18.33 16.85
C LEU A 2 -2.38 -18.70 16.97
N GLY A 3 -1.93 -19.71 16.22
CA GLY A 3 -0.67 -20.43 16.46
C GLY A 3 0.62 -19.59 16.28
N PRO A 4 1.79 -20.24 16.14
CA PRO A 4 3.08 -19.53 15.93
C PRO A 4 3.15 -18.72 14.64
N VAL A 5 2.11 -18.78 13.80
CA VAL A 5 1.93 -18.10 12.53
C VAL A 5 0.53 -17.51 12.52
N ASP A 6 0.43 -16.23 12.19
CA ASP A 6 -0.81 -15.48 11.98
C ASP A 6 -0.77 -14.91 10.55
N GLY A 7 -1.85 -15.10 9.79
CA GLY A 7 -1.91 -14.71 8.38
C GLY A 7 -3.15 -13.89 8.04
N GLU A 8 -2.99 -12.94 7.14
CA GLU A 8 -4.07 -12.11 6.59
C GLU A 8 -3.90 -11.97 5.08
N ALA A 9 -4.98 -12.13 4.32
CA ALA A 9 -4.97 -11.87 2.89
C ALA A 9 -6.27 -11.19 2.47
N GLY A 10 -6.17 -10.18 1.61
CA GLY A 10 -7.33 -9.40 1.20
C GLY A 10 -7.22 -8.87 -0.22
N VAL A 11 -8.40 -8.59 -0.78
CA VAL A 11 -8.55 -7.90 -2.06
C VAL A 11 -9.36 -6.63 -1.82
N PHE A 12 -9.07 -5.59 -2.59
CA PHE A 12 -9.76 -4.32 -2.48
C PHE A 12 -10.00 -3.70 -3.84
N ALA A 13 -11.10 -2.95 -3.94
CA ALA A 13 -11.35 -2.01 -5.00
C ALA A 13 -10.93 -0.62 -4.53
N TRP A 14 -10.36 0.16 -5.45
CA TRP A 14 -9.94 1.53 -5.19
C TRP A 14 -10.83 2.49 -6.00
N MET A 15 -11.40 3.48 -5.34
CA MET A 15 -12.03 4.63 -5.99
C MET A 15 -11.02 5.78 -5.94
N VAL A 16 -10.32 6.00 -7.04
CA VAL A 16 -9.43 7.16 -7.24
C VAL A 16 -10.30 8.31 -7.77
N ASP A 17 -10.21 9.46 -7.13
CA ASP A 17 -11.04 10.62 -7.45
C ASP A 17 -10.41 11.42 -8.62
N ASP A 18 -11.21 11.68 -9.66
CA ASP A 18 -11.10 12.88 -10.50
C ASP A 18 -12.45 13.60 -10.37
N TYR A 19 -12.44 14.84 -9.85
CA TYR A 19 -13.60 15.56 -9.31
C TYR A 19 -14.73 15.86 -10.33
N GLN A 20 -14.64 15.38 -11.57
CA GLN A 20 -15.50 15.78 -12.70
C GLN A 20 -16.34 14.67 -13.35
N ASP A 21 -16.18 13.39 -13.02
CA ASP A 21 -17.01 12.34 -13.62
C ASP A 21 -17.45 11.25 -12.62
N THR A 22 -18.74 10.92 -12.66
CA THR A 22 -19.38 9.90 -11.78
C THR A 22 -19.42 8.52 -12.43
N SER A 23 -18.67 8.33 -13.52
CA SER A 23 -18.57 7.05 -14.22
C SER A 23 -17.49 6.16 -13.57
N VAL A 24 -17.91 5.13 -12.82
CA VAL A 24 -17.01 4.06 -12.35
C VAL A 24 -16.68 3.18 -13.55
N ASN A 25 -15.71 3.61 -14.36
CA ASN A 25 -15.39 2.96 -15.62
C ASN A 25 -14.01 2.28 -15.58
N SER A 26 -13.82 1.42 -14.56
CA SER A 26 -12.99 0.20 -14.54
C SER A 26 -12.67 -0.16 -13.08
N PRO A 27 -12.73 -1.44 -12.68
CA PRO A 27 -12.34 -1.82 -11.32
C PRO A 27 -10.82 -1.60 -11.17
N LEU A 28 -10.44 -0.54 -10.46
CA LEU A 28 -9.10 -0.41 -9.91
C LEU A 28 -9.01 -1.42 -8.78
N THR A 29 -8.14 -2.43 -8.92
CA THR A 29 -8.09 -3.57 -8.00
C THR A 29 -6.70 -3.71 -7.42
N GLY A 30 -6.65 -4.12 -6.17
CA GLY A 30 -5.42 -4.56 -5.56
C GLY A 30 -5.65 -5.68 -4.58
N GLY A 31 -4.56 -6.07 -3.95
CA GLY A 31 -4.61 -7.07 -2.90
C GLY A 31 -3.33 -7.05 -2.09
N TYR A 32 -3.38 -7.76 -0.98
CA TYR A 32 -2.23 -7.97 -0.12
C TYR A 32 -2.28 -9.35 0.52
N GLY A 33 -1.11 -9.83 0.90
CA GLY A 33 -0.93 -10.95 1.81
C GLY A 33 0.07 -10.56 2.89
N GLU A 34 -0.22 -10.92 4.12
CA GLU A 34 0.59 -10.65 5.29
C GLU A 34 0.73 -11.90 6.15
N LEU A 35 1.93 -12.12 6.67
CA LEU A 35 2.24 -13.20 7.60
C LEU A 35 3.06 -12.65 8.77
N TRP A 36 2.67 -13.00 9.98
CA TRP A 36 3.44 -12.76 11.21
C TRP A 36 3.94 -14.08 11.78
N LEU A 37 5.26 -14.19 11.96
CA LEU A 37 5.95 -15.34 12.53
C LEU A 37 6.41 -15.02 13.95
N GLY A 38 5.99 -15.86 14.90
CA GLY A 38 6.32 -15.70 16.33
C GLY A 38 5.91 -14.33 16.88
N GLU A 39 4.80 -13.79 16.39
CA GLU A 39 4.22 -12.48 16.77
C GLU A 39 5.19 -11.29 16.66
N ARG A 40 6.30 -11.42 15.92
CA ARG A 40 7.38 -10.42 15.91
C ARG A 40 7.91 -10.08 14.53
N TRP A 41 8.04 -11.08 13.66
CA TRP A 41 8.57 -10.93 12.31
C TRP A 41 7.44 -10.95 11.30
N GLY A 42 7.32 -9.91 10.50
CA GLY A 42 6.26 -9.74 9.50
C GLY A 42 6.80 -9.85 8.08
N LEU A 43 6.01 -10.43 7.19
CA LEU A 43 6.21 -10.40 5.75
C LEU A 43 4.92 -9.89 5.12
N ARG A 44 5.00 -8.88 4.25
CA ARG A 44 3.83 -8.40 3.50
C ARG A 44 4.18 -8.24 2.03
N ALA A 45 3.28 -8.69 1.16
CA ALA A 45 3.28 -8.34 -0.24
C ALA A 45 1.98 -7.59 -0.56
N SER A 46 2.05 -6.54 -1.35
CA SER A 46 0.85 -5.82 -1.81
C SER A 46 0.99 -5.33 -3.23
N LEU A 47 -0.16 -5.25 -3.91
CA LEU A 47 -0.31 -4.82 -5.28
C LEU A 47 -1.45 -3.81 -5.34
N TYR A 48 -1.18 -2.64 -5.91
CA TYR A 48 -2.17 -1.61 -6.21
C TYR A 48 -2.15 -1.39 -7.72
N ARG A 49 -3.30 -1.52 -8.38
CA ARG A 49 -3.44 -1.22 -9.81
C ARG A 49 -4.47 -0.13 -10.04
N ILE A 50 -4.09 0.82 -10.86
CA ILE A 50 -4.93 1.84 -11.44
C ILE A 50 -4.95 1.60 -12.95
N SER A 51 -6.02 1.95 -13.65
CA SER A 51 -6.00 1.91 -15.11
C SER A 51 -5.00 2.95 -15.62
N GLU A 52 -4.14 2.59 -16.58
CA GLU A 52 -3.21 3.53 -17.23
C GLU A 52 -3.97 4.76 -17.78
N ASP A 53 -5.16 4.53 -18.37
CA ASP A 53 -6.02 5.60 -18.90
C ASP A 53 -6.56 6.56 -17.81
N SER A 54 -6.46 6.19 -16.53
CA SER A 54 -6.94 6.98 -15.39
C SER A 54 -5.83 7.74 -14.67
N VAL A 55 -4.56 7.58 -15.09
CA VAL A 55 -3.41 8.31 -14.54
C VAL A 55 -2.70 9.06 -15.65
N GLY A 56 -2.28 10.30 -15.37
CA GLY A 56 -1.49 11.09 -16.32
C GLY A 56 -0.05 10.60 -16.37
N MET A 57 0.78 11.12 -15.46
CA MET A 57 2.19 10.74 -15.36
C MET A 57 2.52 9.94 -14.10
N ALA A 58 1.53 9.68 -13.25
CA ALA A 58 1.63 8.84 -12.05
C ALA A 58 1.77 7.35 -12.41
N PRO A 59 2.30 6.51 -11.52
CA PRO A 59 2.35 5.07 -11.76
C PRO A 59 0.95 4.45 -11.80
N ASP A 60 0.75 3.53 -12.74
CA ASP A 60 -0.52 2.79 -12.90
C ASP A 60 -0.50 1.43 -12.17
N GLU A 61 0.67 0.98 -11.70
CA GLU A 61 0.78 -0.16 -10.79
C GLU A 61 1.90 0.07 -9.77
N GLN A 62 1.63 -0.31 -8.52
CA GLN A 62 2.63 -0.35 -7.46
C GLN A 62 2.65 -1.73 -6.80
N THR A 63 3.82 -2.35 -6.77
CA THR A 63 4.08 -3.62 -6.08
C THR A 63 5.05 -3.41 -4.93
N LEU A 64 4.67 -3.87 -3.73
CA LEU A 64 5.48 -3.76 -2.52
C LEU A 64 5.75 -5.14 -1.93
N VAL A 65 6.97 -5.36 -1.46
CA VAL A 65 7.36 -6.52 -0.67
C VAL A 65 8.15 -6.05 0.55
N ASP A 66 7.60 -6.24 1.74
CA ASP A 66 8.13 -5.71 2.99
C ASP A 66 8.47 -6.82 3.99
N PHE A 67 9.62 -6.68 4.63
CA PHE A 67 10.01 -7.42 5.81
C PHE A 67 9.98 -6.51 7.03
N LYS A 68 9.26 -6.92 8.07
CA LYS A 68 8.84 -6.07 9.17
C LYS A 68 9.21 -6.67 10.50
N TYR A 69 9.36 -5.80 11.49
CA TYR A 69 9.64 -6.17 12.86
C TYR A 69 8.79 -5.31 13.81
N ARG A 70 8.04 -5.97 14.71
CA ARG A 70 7.27 -5.29 15.76
C ARG A 70 8.21 -4.72 16.82
N LEU A 71 8.25 -3.38 16.90
CA LEU A 71 8.98 -2.66 17.93
C LEU A 71 8.26 -2.70 19.27
N LEU A 72 6.93 -2.57 19.23
CA LEU A 72 6.05 -2.54 20.39
C LEU A 72 4.85 -3.43 20.08
N SER A 73 4.45 -4.26 21.04
CA SER A 73 3.26 -5.09 20.95
C SER A 73 2.57 -5.11 22.31
N ALA A 74 1.31 -4.67 22.33
CA ALA A 74 0.44 -4.80 23.49
C ALA A 74 -0.48 -6.02 23.36
N THR A 75 -0.95 -6.29 22.13
CA THR A 75 -1.73 -7.45 21.73
C THR A 75 -1.42 -7.79 20.27
N ASP A 76 -1.91 -8.93 19.79
CA ASP A 76 -1.76 -9.34 18.37
C ASP A 76 -2.27 -8.27 17.38
N ASN A 77 -3.32 -7.54 17.78
CA ASN A 77 -3.95 -6.48 16.98
C ASN A 77 -3.57 -5.05 17.43
N THR A 78 -2.65 -4.90 18.38
CA THR A 78 -2.18 -3.59 18.85
C THR A 78 -0.66 -3.56 18.89
N PHE A 79 -0.07 -3.04 17.82
CA PHE A 79 1.38 -3.01 17.65
C PHE A 79 1.87 -1.80 16.84
N LEU A 80 3.17 -1.56 16.94
CA LEU A 80 3.94 -0.70 16.05
C LEU A 80 5.09 -1.53 15.45
N ALA A 81 5.23 -1.49 14.14
CA ALA A 81 6.27 -2.18 13.40
C ALA A 81 7.03 -1.22 12.48
N LEU A 82 8.30 -1.53 12.24
CA LEU A 82 9.12 -0.92 11.20
C LEU A 82 9.63 -2.01 10.27
N GLY A 83 9.88 -1.64 9.01
CA GLY A 83 10.35 -2.58 8.01
C GLY A 83 11.26 -1.97 6.97
N LEU A 84 11.92 -2.88 6.27
CA LEU A 84 12.63 -2.64 5.02
C LEU A 84 11.91 -3.43 3.94
N GLY A 85 11.87 -2.88 2.73
CA GLY A 85 11.18 -3.52 1.63
C GLY A 85 11.75 -3.18 0.28
N TRP A 86 11.05 -3.66 -0.73
CA TRP A 86 11.26 -3.36 -2.13
C TRP A 86 9.97 -2.82 -2.73
N GLU A 87 10.09 -1.77 -3.51
CA GLU A 87 9.00 -1.12 -4.25
C GLU A 87 9.28 -1.20 -5.74
N GLN A 88 8.26 -1.51 -6.52
CA GLN A 88 8.27 -1.39 -7.97
C GLN A 88 7.03 -0.61 -8.40
N ASP A 89 7.26 0.44 -9.18
CA ASP A 89 6.24 1.29 -9.79
C ASP A 89 6.28 1.11 -11.31
N ARG A 90 5.13 0.82 -11.92
CA ARG A 90 4.94 0.75 -13.38
C ARG A 90 4.36 2.06 -13.90
N PHE A 91 4.88 2.53 -15.02
CA PHE A 91 4.47 3.76 -15.70
C PHE A 91 3.98 3.45 -17.11
N GLY A 92 2.90 2.70 -17.22
CA GLY A 92 2.30 2.37 -18.50
C GLY A 92 3.30 1.77 -19.50
N ALA A 93 3.36 2.35 -20.70
CA ALA A 93 4.31 1.97 -21.75
C ALA A 93 5.77 2.39 -21.48
N ASP A 94 6.06 3.29 -20.54
CA ASP A 94 7.43 3.75 -20.24
C ASP A 94 8.26 2.69 -19.51
N GLY A 95 7.59 1.74 -18.84
CA GLY A 95 8.21 0.62 -18.13
C GLY A 95 8.14 0.72 -16.61
N ASP A 96 9.03 0.00 -15.92
CA ASP A 96 9.05 -0.11 -14.46
C ASP A 96 10.28 0.58 -13.85
N ALA A 97 10.09 1.21 -12.70
CA ALA A 97 11.16 1.68 -11.80
C ALA A 97 11.05 0.94 -10.47
N SER A 98 12.18 0.63 -9.82
CA SER A 98 12.14 -0.12 -8.57
C SER A 98 13.33 0.16 -7.66
N GLY A 99 13.13 0.00 -6.36
CA GLY A 99 14.16 0.27 -5.38
C GLY A 99 13.80 -0.13 -3.96
N ALA A 100 14.76 0.04 -3.06
CA ALA A 100 14.56 -0.24 -1.65
C ALA A 100 13.65 0.81 -1.00
N ARG A 101 12.81 0.38 -0.06
CA ARG A 101 11.98 1.25 0.78
C ARG A 101 12.17 0.97 2.26
N VAL A 102 11.85 1.98 3.06
CA VAL A 102 11.60 1.85 4.50
C VAL A 102 10.10 2.00 4.74
N MET A 103 9.58 1.33 5.76
CA MET A 103 8.16 1.43 6.08
C MET A 103 7.88 1.34 7.58
N ALA A 104 6.69 1.83 7.96
CA ALA A 104 6.15 1.76 9.31
C ALA A 104 4.68 1.33 9.25
N GLU A 105 4.29 0.44 10.16
CA GLU A 105 2.90 0.02 10.33
C GLU A 105 2.48 0.16 11.79
N ALA A 106 1.30 0.71 12.02
CA ALA A 106 0.63 0.70 13.30
C ALA A 106 -0.73 0.02 13.17
N ARG A 107 -1.07 -0.84 14.14
CA ARG A 107 -2.40 -1.42 14.30
C ARG A 107 -2.87 -1.16 15.71
N VAL A 108 -4.14 -0.81 15.87
CA VAL A 108 -4.77 -0.58 17.18
C VAL A 108 -6.12 -1.29 17.21
N GLY A 109 -6.23 -2.34 18.02
CA GLY A 109 -7.51 -2.96 18.34
C GLY A 109 -8.35 -2.02 19.19
N ILE A 110 -9.54 -1.65 18.70
CA ILE A 110 -10.48 -0.77 19.40
C ILE A 110 -11.53 -1.62 20.12
N LEU A 111 -12.12 -2.56 19.38
CA LEU A 111 -13.04 -3.58 19.89
C LEU A 111 -12.52 -4.93 19.41
N GLY A 112 -12.93 -6.04 20.04
CA GLY A 112 -12.48 -7.38 19.64
C GLY A 112 -12.81 -7.79 18.19
N PHE A 113 -13.56 -6.96 17.47
CA PHE A 113 -13.97 -7.11 16.07
C PHE A 113 -13.66 -5.86 15.22
N LEU A 114 -13.04 -4.82 15.77
CA LEU A 114 -12.76 -3.56 15.06
C LEU A 114 -11.35 -3.10 15.36
N ARG A 115 -10.56 -2.91 14.31
CA ARG A 115 -9.18 -2.44 14.39
C ARG A 115 -8.94 -1.27 13.45
N PHE A 116 -8.17 -0.30 13.92
CA PHE A 116 -7.59 0.75 13.09
C PHE A 116 -6.21 0.31 12.62
N TYR A 117 -5.83 0.70 11.40
CA TYR A 117 -4.48 0.52 10.92
C TYR A 117 -3.98 1.76 10.17
N ALA A 118 -2.66 1.91 10.19
CA ALA A 118 -1.93 2.89 9.40
C ALA A 118 -0.64 2.25 8.87
N ASP A 119 -0.33 2.49 7.61
CA ASP A 119 0.87 2.06 6.91
C ASP A 119 1.47 3.28 6.21
N ALA A 120 2.78 3.47 6.33
CA ALA A 120 3.50 4.50 5.60
C ALA A 120 4.82 3.93 5.11
N GLY A 121 5.23 4.31 3.90
CA GLY A 121 6.54 3.94 3.38
C GLY A 121 7.14 4.98 2.46
N TRP A 122 8.45 4.89 2.34
CA TRP A 122 9.28 5.81 1.58
C TRP A 122 10.35 5.02 0.83
N ALA A 123 10.35 5.14 -0.49
CA ALA A 123 11.40 4.69 -1.38
C ALA A 123 12.22 5.91 -1.82
N PRO A 124 13.43 6.13 -1.27
CA PRO A 124 14.24 7.32 -1.58
C PRO A 124 14.77 7.32 -3.03
N SER A 125 14.84 6.15 -3.67
CA SER A 125 15.28 6.03 -5.05
C SER A 125 14.69 4.77 -5.69
N LEU A 126 13.96 4.95 -6.79
CA LEU A 126 13.42 3.91 -7.67
C LEU A 126 14.19 3.85 -9.01
N GLY A 127 15.12 4.78 -9.24
CA GLY A 127 15.91 4.87 -10.46
C GLY A 127 15.33 5.82 -11.49
N THR A 128 15.28 5.39 -12.75
CA THR A 128 14.89 6.23 -13.90
C THR A 128 14.08 5.39 -14.87
N VAL A 129 12.99 5.97 -15.38
CA VAL A 129 12.12 5.34 -16.38
C VAL A 129 11.58 6.39 -17.34
N GLY A 130 11.62 6.13 -18.65
CA GLY A 130 11.25 7.11 -19.67
C GLY A 130 11.95 8.45 -19.48
N SER A 131 11.16 9.52 -19.34
CA SER A 131 11.65 10.89 -19.09
C SER A 131 11.77 11.27 -17.61
N ARG A 132 11.54 10.33 -16.67
CA ARG A 132 11.55 10.58 -15.22
C ARG A 132 12.87 10.11 -14.64
N GLN A 133 13.71 11.04 -14.18
CA GLN A 133 14.98 10.77 -13.53
C GLN A 133 14.85 10.90 -12.00
N ASP A 134 15.75 10.24 -11.28
CA ASP A 134 15.85 10.33 -9.82
C ASP A 134 14.53 10.09 -9.08
N LEU A 135 13.76 9.09 -9.55
CA LEU A 135 12.44 8.78 -9.01
C LEU A 135 12.52 8.44 -7.53
N SER A 136 11.61 8.99 -6.74
CA SER A 136 11.37 8.60 -5.35
C SER A 136 9.88 8.53 -5.08
N SER A 137 9.47 7.81 -4.03
CA SER A 137 8.06 7.57 -3.74
C SER A 137 7.77 7.62 -2.25
N ILE A 138 6.62 8.20 -1.89
CA ILE A 138 6.03 8.15 -0.55
C ILE A 138 4.63 7.58 -0.69
N SER A 139 4.29 6.62 0.18
CA SER A 139 2.95 6.03 0.25
C SER A 139 2.44 6.06 1.69
N VAL A 140 1.15 6.35 1.85
CA VAL A 140 0.45 6.33 3.13
C VAL A 140 -0.92 5.68 2.94
N GLU A 141 -1.29 4.79 3.84
CA GLU A 141 -2.60 4.15 3.89
C GLU A 141 -3.10 4.14 5.33
N THR A 142 -4.36 4.49 5.53
CA THR A 142 -4.98 4.40 6.85
C THR A 142 -6.41 3.94 6.74
N GLY A 143 -6.86 3.08 7.65
CA GLY A 143 -8.19 2.52 7.55
C GLY A 143 -8.69 1.82 8.79
N LEU A 144 -9.90 1.30 8.64
CA LEU A 144 -10.60 0.49 9.61
C LEU A 144 -10.80 -0.91 9.01
N VAL A 145 -10.62 -1.93 9.85
CA VAL A 145 -10.95 -3.31 9.54
C VAL A 145 -11.97 -3.80 10.57
N LEU A 146 -13.06 -4.36 10.06
CA LEU A 146 -14.15 -4.97 10.81
C LEU A 146 -14.10 -6.48 10.61
N ASP A 147 -14.19 -7.24 11.69
CA ASP A 147 -14.09 -8.69 11.71
C ASP A 147 -15.48 -9.26 12.04
N PRO A 148 -16.45 -9.25 11.09
CA PRO A 148 -17.82 -9.69 11.37
C PRO A 148 -17.89 -11.17 11.75
N LEU A 149 -16.90 -11.95 11.35
CA LEU A 149 -16.73 -13.37 11.67
C LEU A 149 -15.25 -13.65 11.99
N PRO A 150 -14.91 -14.72 12.72
CA PRO A 150 -13.54 -14.99 13.21
C PRO A 150 -12.46 -15.22 12.16
N PHE A 151 -12.80 -15.14 10.87
CA PHE A 151 -11.91 -15.43 9.73
C PHE A 151 -12.21 -14.52 8.54
N ILE A 152 -13.10 -13.53 8.69
CA ILE A 152 -13.47 -12.61 7.60
C ILE A 152 -13.17 -11.20 8.06
N ASP A 153 -12.48 -10.46 7.21
CA ASP A 153 -12.18 -9.05 7.39
C ASP A 153 -12.93 -8.21 6.35
N LEU A 154 -13.52 -7.09 6.77
CA LEU A 154 -14.05 -6.05 5.91
C LEU A 154 -13.26 -4.76 6.13
N ARG A 155 -12.75 -4.17 5.05
CA ARG A 155 -11.81 -3.05 5.11
C ARG A 155 -12.38 -1.81 4.42
N LEU A 156 -12.24 -0.68 5.09
CA LEU A 156 -12.42 0.65 4.53
C LEU A 156 -11.16 1.48 4.84
N ALA A 157 -10.49 1.97 3.82
CA ALA A 157 -9.27 2.75 4.00
C ALA A 157 -9.19 3.93 3.04
N TRP A 158 -8.30 4.86 3.33
CA TRP A 158 -7.86 5.90 2.43
C TRP A 158 -6.38 5.71 2.16
N ARG A 159 -6.00 5.80 0.89
CA ARG A 159 -4.63 5.65 0.42
C ARG A 159 -4.19 6.88 -0.36
N TYR A 160 -2.92 7.22 -0.21
CA TYR A 160 -2.20 8.23 -0.96
C TYR A 160 -0.83 7.70 -1.36
N GLN A 161 -0.45 7.93 -2.61
CA GLN A 161 0.88 7.71 -3.13
C GLN A 161 1.31 8.94 -3.91
N ILE A 162 2.56 9.34 -3.74
CA ILE A 162 3.21 10.39 -4.52
C ILE A 162 4.57 9.89 -5.00
N THR A 163 4.88 10.21 -6.25
CA THR A 163 6.14 9.91 -6.89
C THR A 163 6.75 11.22 -7.37
N ASP A 164 7.94 11.53 -6.88
CA ASP A 164 8.72 12.71 -7.26
C ASP A 164 9.80 12.32 -8.27
N TYR A 165 10.07 13.20 -9.26
CA TYR A 165 11.11 12.98 -10.26
C TYR A 165 11.63 14.28 -10.87
N THR A 166 12.81 14.20 -11.50
CA THR A 166 13.36 15.26 -12.36
C THR A 166 13.02 14.96 -13.82
N GLY A 167 12.39 15.90 -14.52
CA GLY A 167 12.08 15.76 -15.94
C GLY A 167 13.35 15.80 -16.81
N ALA A 168 13.63 14.75 -17.57
CA ALA A 168 14.85 14.62 -18.37
C ALA A 168 15.04 15.72 -19.44
N ILE A 169 13.94 16.30 -19.94
CA ILE A 169 13.96 17.33 -21.00
C ILE A 169 14.00 18.74 -20.40
N THR A 170 13.21 18.97 -19.34
CA THR A 170 13.03 20.29 -18.73
C THR A 170 14.05 20.57 -17.64
N GLY A 171 14.65 19.54 -17.04
CA GLY A 171 15.49 19.63 -15.85
C GLY A 171 14.73 20.11 -14.61
N SER A 172 13.40 20.06 -14.63
CA SER A 172 12.53 20.55 -13.57
C SER A 172 12.04 19.41 -12.70
N ASP A 173 11.95 19.66 -11.39
CA ASP A 173 11.30 18.76 -10.45
C ASP A 173 9.79 18.73 -10.71
N ALA A 174 9.21 17.53 -10.64
CA ALA A 174 7.79 17.28 -10.80
C ALA A 174 7.34 16.21 -9.80
N SER A 175 6.04 16.21 -9.52
CA SER A 175 5.43 15.34 -8.52
C SER A 175 4.07 14.87 -9.02
N GLU A 176 3.84 13.57 -8.97
CA GLU A 176 2.65 12.91 -9.49
C GLU A 176 2.10 11.97 -8.44
N GLY A 177 0.80 12.02 -8.18
CA GLY A 177 0.22 11.24 -7.09
C GLY A 177 -1.14 10.67 -7.42
N SER A 178 -1.49 9.62 -6.69
CA SER A 178 -2.78 8.95 -6.73
C SER A 178 -3.33 8.83 -5.31
N TYR A 179 -4.62 9.08 -5.15
CA TYR A 179 -5.26 9.00 -3.85
C TYR A 179 -6.71 8.57 -3.97
N GLY A 180 -7.24 7.96 -2.90
CA GLY A 180 -8.65 7.62 -2.87
C GLY A 180 -9.03 6.61 -1.81
N VAL A 181 -10.27 6.15 -1.90
CA VAL A 181 -10.87 5.25 -0.92
C VAL A 181 -10.72 3.80 -1.37
N LEU A 182 -10.22 2.96 -0.48
CA LEU A 182 -10.15 1.51 -0.64
C LEU A 182 -11.32 0.84 0.09
N LEU A 183 -12.04 -0.03 -0.61
CA LEU A 183 -13.06 -0.91 -0.06
C LEU A 183 -12.65 -2.34 -0.35
N GLY A 184 -12.52 -3.16 0.70
CA GLY A 184 -12.00 -4.50 0.54
C GLY A 184 -12.58 -5.53 1.49
N GLY A 185 -12.29 -6.78 1.18
CA GLY A 185 -12.59 -7.93 2.02
C GLY A 185 -11.43 -8.89 2.01
N GLY A 186 -11.30 -9.64 3.10
CA GLY A 186 -10.20 -10.57 3.28
C GLY A 186 -10.54 -11.70 4.22
N ILE A 187 -9.54 -12.55 4.42
CA ILE A 187 -9.54 -13.62 5.40
C ILE A 187 -8.30 -13.51 6.29
N HIS A 188 -8.46 -13.95 7.53
CA HIS A 188 -7.36 -14.07 8.47
C HIS A 188 -7.42 -15.43 9.20
N TRP A 189 -6.27 -15.96 9.62
CA TRP A 189 -6.15 -17.31 10.20
C TRP A 189 -4.94 -17.50 11.11
#